data_AF-A0A7S2L487-F1
#
_entry.id   AF-A0A7S2L487-F1
#
_cell.length_a   1.000
_cell.length_b   1.000
_cell.length_c   1.000
_cell.angle_alpha   90.00
_cell.angle_beta   90.00
_cell.angle_gamma   90.00
#
_symmetry.space_group_name_H-M   'P 1'
#
loop_
_entity.id
_entity.type
_entity.pdbx_description
1 polymer ?
#
loop_
_entity_poly.entity_id
_entity_poly.type
_entity_poly.pdbx_seq_one_letter_code
_entity_poly.pdbx_strand_id
1 'polypeptide(L)'
;PCGCGGGWGPGPPQVPNGFHSVSSAGGSPPCLAGGASPYPASPYPGHNAPSLGSAGRGGAVHELRRLFLELGPEEGRRQRLGDVLRRASEQEAAECISFILDRMVNFAAAHSFGIFALGEALRVHPVVLVNSLTARRVYDLFNPNADDRNAVMFLHAFCCYRNSQGMGCQEEASKLQKLLMRRAKTQDLRGVPASQLRSWLTRIWIDVPSSRPDRQVVAGCCARWIGDKGTPLEDKGPCLALMRQELELRGRPDGDAWLLSMLLEQVCRDPVGHSPDLQRLLWPLGAAPGPKVLKPLLSGLAQERGRL
;
A
#
# COMPACT_ATOMS: atom_id res chain seq x y z
N PRO A 1 -13.91 -68.30 3.73
CA PRO A 1 -14.25 -67.27 2.73
C PRO A 1 -13.01 -66.90 1.90
N CYS A 2 -13.10 -67.19 0.61
CA CYS A 2 -12.16 -66.97 -0.49
C CYS A 2 -11.55 -65.54 -0.47
N GLY A 3 -10.36 -65.20 -0.97
CA GLY A 3 -9.34 -65.86 -1.76
C GLY A 3 -8.33 -64.79 -2.26
N CYS A 4 -7.06 -65.18 -2.33
CA CYS A 4 -5.96 -64.79 -3.24
C CYS A 4 -5.74 -63.35 -3.80
N GLY A 5 -4.44 -62.97 -3.79
CA GLY A 5 -3.77 -62.04 -4.73
C GLY A 5 -2.94 -60.97 -3.98
N GLY A 6 -1.61 -61.00 -3.87
CA GLY A 6 -0.57 -61.16 -4.91
C GLY A 6 0.00 -59.76 -5.21
N GLY A 7 1.17 -59.37 -4.70
CA GLY A 7 2.44 -59.62 -5.36
C GLY A 7 3.55 -58.72 -4.79
N TRP A 8 4.71 -59.33 -4.57
CA TRP A 8 5.99 -58.68 -4.27
C TRP A 8 6.72 -58.41 -5.59
N GLY A 9 7.42 -57.27 -5.70
CA GLY A 9 8.37 -57.03 -6.78
C GLY A 9 9.25 -55.79 -6.53
N PRO A 10 10.54 -55.77 -6.93
CA PRO A 10 11.59 -54.98 -6.29
C PRO A 10 12.18 -53.85 -7.18
N GLY A 11 12.88 -52.91 -6.52
CA GLY A 11 14.10 -52.28 -7.06
C GLY A 11 13.96 -50.95 -7.84
N PRO A 12 14.77 -49.92 -7.51
CA PRO A 12 14.79 -48.63 -8.22
C PRO A 12 15.84 -48.60 -9.35
N PRO A 13 15.74 -47.69 -10.33
CA PRO A 13 16.86 -47.35 -11.20
C PRO A 13 17.57 -46.06 -10.78
N GLN A 14 18.89 -46.11 -10.96
CA GLN A 14 19.90 -45.08 -10.72
C GLN A 14 19.82 -43.90 -11.70
N VAL A 15 20.35 -42.76 -11.24
CA VAL A 15 20.70 -41.54 -12.00
C VAL A 15 21.81 -41.85 -13.03
N PRO A 16 22.01 -41.03 -14.10
CA PRO A 16 23.10 -40.05 -13.99
C PRO A 16 22.95 -38.74 -14.82
N ASN A 17 23.77 -37.76 -14.42
CA ASN A 17 24.27 -36.58 -15.16
C ASN A 17 23.29 -35.41 -15.42
N GLY A 18 23.69 -34.13 -15.28
CA GLY A 18 25.03 -33.58 -15.16
C GLY A 18 25.06 -32.13 -14.65
N PHE A 19 26.22 -31.80 -14.10
CA PHE A 19 26.67 -30.46 -13.78
C PHE A 19 26.86 -29.63 -15.04
N HIS A 20 26.30 -28.43 -15.08
CA HIS A 20 26.93 -27.30 -15.77
C HIS A 20 27.02 -26.11 -14.82
N SER A 21 28.26 -25.80 -14.48
CA SER A 21 28.70 -24.56 -13.85
C SER A 21 28.73 -23.47 -14.92
N VAL A 22 28.09 -22.33 -14.66
CA VAL A 22 28.44 -21.06 -15.32
C VAL A 22 28.42 -19.96 -14.26
N SER A 23 29.59 -19.40 -14.02
CA SER A 23 29.80 -18.20 -13.21
C SER A 23 29.52 -16.93 -14.03
N SER A 24 29.02 -15.92 -13.31
CA SER A 24 29.21 -14.48 -13.49
C SER A 24 28.93 -13.82 -14.85
N ALA A 25 27.91 -12.97 -14.88
CA ALA A 25 27.99 -11.64 -15.48
C ALA A 25 26.97 -10.71 -14.82
N GLY A 26 27.43 -9.54 -14.37
CA GLY A 26 26.55 -8.47 -13.90
C GLY A 26 25.63 -8.00 -15.02
N GLY A 27 24.39 -7.69 -14.67
CA GLY A 27 23.42 -7.12 -15.58
C GLY A 27 22.37 -6.35 -14.78
N SER A 28 22.43 -5.03 -14.85
CA SER A 28 21.37 -4.13 -14.43
C SER A 28 20.03 -4.54 -15.06
N PRO A 29 18.90 -4.49 -14.36
CA PRO A 29 17.61 -4.77 -14.99
C PRO A 29 17.28 -3.67 -16.01
N PRO A 30 16.75 -4.03 -17.19
CA PRO A 30 16.46 -3.10 -18.27
C PRO A 30 15.19 -2.31 -17.98
N CYS A 31 15.24 -1.01 -18.26
CA CYS A 31 14.08 -0.16 -18.46
C CYS A 31 13.30 -0.70 -19.67
N LEU A 32 12.13 -1.31 -19.44
CA LEU A 32 11.21 -1.66 -20.51
C LEU A 32 10.40 -0.41 -20.88
N ALA A 33 10.90 0.29 -21.89
CA ALA A 33 10.11 1.12 -22.78
C ALA A 33 9.35 0.22 -23.77
N GLY A 34 8.10 0.59 -24.07
CA GLY A 34 7.38 0.17 -25.28
C GLY A 34 6.42 -1.02 -25.11
N GLY A 35 5.12 -0.74 -25.13
CA GLY A 35 4.09 -1.78 -25.18
C GLY A 35 2.66 -1.26 -25.16
N ALA A 36 2.23 -0.71 -26.31
CA ALA A 36 0.86 -0.69 -26.84
C ALA A 36 -0.32 -0.30 -25.91
N SER A 37 -0.83 0.92 -26.13
CA SER A 37 -2.18 1.35 -25.76
C SER A 37 -3.25 0.53 -26.52
N PRO A 38 -4.21 -0.13 -25.85
CA PRO A 38 -5.32 -0.80 -26.51
C PRO A 38 -6.55 0.11 -26.49
N TYR A 39 -6.55 1.21 -27.25
CA TYR A 39 -7.77 1.98 -27.49
C TYR A 39 -7.84 2.42 -28.95
N PRO A 40 -8.97 2.18 -29.64
CA PRO A 40 -9.11 2.47 -31.06
C PRO A 40 -9.11 3.98 -31.30
N ALA A 41 -8.41 4.40 -32.35
CA ALA A 41 -8.50 5.72 -32.92
C ALA A 41 -9.95 5.98 -33.36
N SER A 42 -10.57 7.02 -32.78
CA SER A 42 -11.90 7.48 -33.20
C SER A 42 -11.75 8.40 -34.43
N PRO A 43 -12.47 8.15 -35.53
CA PRO A 43 -12.45 9.01 -36.71
C PRO A 43 -13.76 9.79 -36.79
N TYR A 44 -13.78 11.11 -36.52
CA TYR A 44 -14.86 11.92 -37.09
C TYR A 44 -14.42 13.35 -37.48
N PRO A 45 -14.95 13.86 -38.61
CA PRO A 45 -14.64 15.15 -39.18
C PRO A 45 -15.53 16.25 -38.56
N GLY A 46 -15.15 17.49 -38.83
CA GLY A 46 -15.72 18.69 -38.24
C GLY A 46 -17.25 18.80 -38.32
N HIS A 47 -17.82 19.19 -37.19
CA HIS A 47 -19.09 19.89 -37.15
C HIS A 47 -18.96 21.12 -36.26
N ASN A 48 -19.16 22.28 -36.88
CA ASN A 48 -19.41 23.55 -36.23
C ASN A 48 -20.61 23.42 -35.29
N ALA A 49 -20.40 23.71 -34.01
CA ALA A 49 -21.45 23.94 -33.02
C ALA A 49 -21.09 25.18 -32.19
N PRO A 50 -22.09 25.92 -31.70
CA PRO A 50 -22.02 27.36 -31.54
C PRO A 50 -21.15 27.79 -30.36
N SER A 51 -20.46 28.91 -30.56
CA SER A 51 -19.79 29.69 -29.53
C SER A 51 -20.81 30.15 -28.50
N LEU A 52 -20.97 29.37 -27.43
CA LEU A 52 -21.66 29.78 -26.22
C LEU A 52 -20.70 30.69 -25.45
N GLY A 53 -21.04 31.98 -25.50
CA GLY A 53 -20.23 33.07 -25.00
C GLY A 53 -19.79 32.92 -23.56
N SER A 54 -18.62 33.49 -23.28
CA SER A 54 -18.23 34.13 -22.02
C SER A 54 -18.99 33.64 -20.77
N ALA A 55 -18.80 32.37 -20.41
CA ALA A 55 -19.21 31.85 -19.11
C ALA A 55 -18.41 32.61 -18.04
N GLY A 56 -19.13 33.35 -17.20
CA GLY A 56 -18.54 34.13 -16.12
C GLY A 56 -17.64 33.29 -15.22
N ARG A 57 -16.59 33.92 -14.69
CA ARG A 57 -15.76 33.39 -13.60
C ARG A 57 -16.67 32.71 -12.56
N GLY A 58 -16.51 31.39 -12.36
CA GLY A 58 -17.26 30.63 -11.33
C GLY A 58 -18.23 29.58 -11.86
N GLY A 59 -18.31 29.34 -13.18
CA GLY A 59 -19.21 28.34 -13.76
C GLY A 59 -18.95 26.92 -13.27
N ALA A 60 -17.67 26.53 -13.13
CA ALA A 60 -17.31 25.18 -12.71
C ALA A 60 -17.73 24.87 -11.26
N VAL A 61 -17.44 25.80 -10.33
CA VAL A 61 -17.80 25.64 -8.91
C VAL A 61 -19.32 25.64 -8.73
N HIS A 62 -20.05 26.45 -9.49
CA HIS A 62 -21.50 26.46 -9.45
C HIS A 62 -22.11 25.13 -9.92
N GLU A 63 -21.61 24.58 -11.04
CA GLU A 63 -22.07 23.28 -11.54
C GLU A 63 -21.68 22.15 -10.58
N LEU A 64 -20.50 22.22 -9.97
CA LEU A 64 -20.06 21.29 -8.93
C LEU A 64 -21.00 21.31 -7.71
N ARG A 65 -21.38 22.50 -7.24
CA ARG A 65 -22.36 22.65 -6.15
C ARG A 65 -23.68 21.98 -6.50
N ARG A 66 -24.16 22.17 -7.73
CA ARG A 66 -25.38 21.54 -8.22
C ARG A 66 -25.26 20.01 -8.22
N LEU A 67 -24.15 19.47 -8.72
CA LEU A 67 -23.89 18.02 -8.75
C LEU A 67 -23.92 17.38 -7.35
N PHE A 68 -23.38 18.05 -6.34
CA PHE A 68 -23.40 17.56 -4.95
C PHE A 68 -24.80 17.54 -4.31
N LEU A 69 -25.72 18.37 -4.80
CA LEU A 69 -27.11 18.44 -4.33
C LEU A 69 -28.07 17.58 -5.18
N GLU A 70 -27.63 17.15 -6.36
CA GLU A 70 -28.48 16.46 -7.32
C GLU A 70 -28.81 15.04 -6.86
N LEU A 71 -30.11 14.73 -6.78
CA LEU A 71 -30.65 13.39 -6.54
C LEU A 71 -30.85 12.68 -7.89
N GLY A 72 -29.72 12.35 -8.54
CA GLY A 72 -29.68 11.66 -9.83
C GLY A 72 -28.83 10.40 -9.78
N PRO A 73 -28.85 9.58 -10.85
CA PRO A 73 -28.00 8.41 -10.96
C PRO A 73 -26.52 8.82 -10.81
N GLU A 74 -25.80 8.10 -9.95
CA GLU A 74 -24.44 8.47 -9.57
C GLU A 74 -23.48 8.48 -10.77
N GLU A 75 -23.64 7.53 -11.70
CA GLU A 75 -22.81 7.43 -12.90
C GLU A 75 -22.86 8.70 -13.76
N GLY A 76 -24.07 9.23 -14.02
CA GLY A 76 -24.25 10.46 -14.78
C GLY A 76 -23.64 11.68 -14.07
N ARG A 77 -23.71 11.70 -12.73
CA ARG A 77 -23.06 12.76 -11.93
C ARG A 77 -21.54 12.68 -12.00
N ARG A 78 -20.97 11.47 -11.93
CA ARG A 78 -19.51 11.25 -12.03
C ARG A 78 -18.96 11.66 -13.41
N GLN A 79 -19.66 11.32 -14.49
CA GLN A 79 -19.25 11.72 -15.83
C GLN A 79 -19.24 13.24 -15.99
N ARG A 80 -20.33 13.91 -15.61
CA ARG A 80 -20.46 15.38 -15.66
C ARG A 80 -19.41 16.09 -14.80
N LEU A 81 -19.16 15.57 -13.60
CA LEU A 81 -18.09 16.05 -12.73
C LEU A 81 -16.73 16.02 -13.43
N GLY A 82 -16.41 14.92 -14.10
CA GLY A 82 -15.19 14.79 -14.90
C GLY A 82 -15.13 15.81 -16.05
N ASP A 83 -16.25 16.11 -16.71
CA ASP A 83 -16.32 17.15 -17.76
C ASP A 83 -16.16 18.56 -17.20
N VAL A 84 -16.70 18.83 -16.01
CA VAL A 84 -16.56 20.13 -15.32
C VAL A 84 -15.11 20.35 -14.92
N LEU A 85 -14.48 19.39 -14.25
CA LEU A 85 -13.09 19.50 -13.82
C LEU A 85 -12.14 19.62 -15.02
N ARG A 86 -12.36 18.87 -16.10
CA ARG A 86 -11.52 18.97 -17.31
C ARG A 86 -11.56 20.34 -17.99
N ARG A 87 -12.69 21.05 -17.91
CA ARG A 87 -12.86 22.38 -18.52
C ARG A 87 -12.50 23.53 -17.58
N ALA A 88 -12.37 23.25 -16.28
CA ALA A 88 -12.03 24.26 -15.29
C ALA A 88 -10.60 24.79 -15.52
N SER A 89 -10.44 26.11 -15.38
CA SER A 89 -9.12 26.72 -15.23
C SER A 89 -8.45 26.29 -13.91
N GLU A 90 -7.14 26.50 -13.76
CA GLU A 90 -6.42 26.15 -12.52
C GLU A 90 -7.02 26.84 -11.28
N GLN A 91 -7.41 28.11 -11.42
CA GLN A 91 -8.06 28.87 -10.35
C GLN A 91 -9.42 28.29 -9.97
N GLU A 92 -10.25 27.96 -10.96
CA GLU A 92 -11.55 27.31 -10.71
C GLU A 92 -11.38 25.90 -10.15
N ALA A 93 -10.34 25.17 -10.57
CA ALA A 93 -10.02 23.86 -10.01
C ALA A 93 -9.65 23.98 -8.53
N ALA A 94 -8.88 25.00 -8.13
CA ALA A 94 -8.53 25.25 -6.74
C ALA A 94 -9.79 25.51 -5.88
N GLU A 95 -10.70 26.35 -6.38
CA GLU A 95 -11.99 26.61 -5.72
C GLU A 95 -12.87 25.36 -5.65
N CYS A 96 -12.90 24.55 -6.72
CA CYS A 96 -13.59 23.26 -6.74
C CYS A 96 -13.04 22.30 -5.69
N ILE A 97 -11.71 22.16 -5.59
CA ILE A 97 -11.04 21.28 -4.64
C ILE A 97 -11.32 21.72 -3.20
N SER A 98 -11.22 23.01 -2.91
CA SER A 98 -11.58 23.55 -1.59
C SER A 98 -13.02 23.19 -1.24
N PHE A 99 -13.95 23.43 -2.17
CA PHE A 99 -15.36 23.09 -1.98
C PHE A 99 -15.58 21.59 -1.73
N ILE A 100 -14.93 20.71 -2.49
CA ILE A 100 -15.06 19.25 -2.34
C ILE A 100 -14.63 18.82 -0.94
N LEU A 101 -13.44 19.25 -0.51
CA LEU A 101 -12.90 18.87 0.79
C LEU A 101 -13.80 19.39 1.92
N ASP A 102 -14.31 20.62 1.80
CA ASP A 102 -15.22 21.18 2.80
C ASP A 102 -16.56 20.41 2.84
N ARG A 103 -17.06 19.96 1.69
CA ARG A 103 -18.29 19.15 1.65
C ARG A 103 -18.11 17.76 2.24
N MET A 104 -16.96 17.12 2.00
CA MET A 104 -16.67 15.79 2.55
C MET A 104 -16.68 15.78 4.09
N VAL A 105 -16.14 16.84 4.71
CA VAL A 105 -16.10 16.97 6.17
C VAL A 105 -17.50 17.22 6.74
N ASN A 106 -18.28 18.09 6.09
CA ASN A 106 -19.57 18.54 6.62
C ASN A 106 -20.72 17.58 6.32
N PHE A 107 -20.60 16.73 5.29
CA PHE A 107 -21.70 15.86 4.83
C PHE A 107 -21.20 14.45 4.54
N ALA A 108 -21.49 13.50 5.44
CA ALA A 108 -21.08 12.11 5.28
C ALA A 108 -21.60 11.47 3.97
N ALA A 109 -22.80 11.84 3.52
CA ALA A 109 -23.37 11.37 2.25
C ALA A 109 -22.59 11.82 1.01
N ALA A 110 -21.79 12.89 1.12
CA ALA A 110 -20.97 13.41 0.04
C ALA A 110 -19.55 12.81 0.03
N HIS A 111 -19.18 11.98 1.01
CA HIS A 111 -17.81 11.50 1.19
C HIS A 111 -17.32 10.68 -0.01
N SER A 112 -18.06 9.64 -0.42
CA SER A 112 -17.69 8.77 -1.54
C SER A 112 -17.56 9.54 -2.86
N PHE A 113 -18.54 10.40 -3.14
CA PHE A 113 -18.53 11.25 -4.33
C PHE A 113 -17.39 12.28 -4.30
N GLY A 114 -17.09 12.82 -3.11
CA GLY A 114 -15.96 13.72 -2.91
C GLY A 114 -14.61 13.05 -3.14
N ILE A 115 -14.40 11.84 -2.63
CA ILE A 115 -13.18 11.06 -2.91
C ILE A 115 -13.02 10.79 -4.40
N PHE A 116 -14.10 10.43 -5.09
CA PHE A 116 -14.08 10.29 -6.55
C PHE A 116 -13.69 11.62 -7.24
N ALA A 117 -14.28 12.74 -6.81
CA ALA A 117 -13.97 14.05 -7.36
C ALA A 117 -12.51 14.47 -7.15
N LEU A 118 -11.93 14.16 -5.99
CA LEU A 118 -10.50 14.37 -5.73
C LEU A 118 -9.63 13.47 -6.62
N GLY A 119 -10.05 12.22 -6.86
CA GLY A 119 -9.38 11.32 -7.80
C GLY A 119 -9.36 11.89 -9.23
N GLU A 120 -10.49 12.40 -9.71
CA GLU A 120 -10.54 13.09 -11.00
C GLU A 120 -9.70 14.37 -11.01
N ALA A 121 -9.75 15.16 -9.93
CA ALA A 121 -8.92 16.36 -9.80
C ALA A 121 -7.42 16.02 -9.82
N LEU A 122 -6.99 14.91 -9.21
CA LEU A 122 -5.61 14.43 -9.29
C LEU A 122 -5.23 14.06 -10.72
N ARG A 123 -6.17 13.52 -11.50
CA ARG A 123 -5.93 13.13 -12.90
C ARG A 123 -5.79 14.33 -13.82
N VAL A 124 -6.59 15.39 -13.62
CA VAL A 124 -6.67 16.52 -14.56
C VAL A 124 -5.95 17.79 -14.10
N HIS A 125 -5.88 18.02 -12.79
CA HIS A 125 -5.28 19.20 -12.16
C HIS A 125 -4.35 18.81 -11.00
N PRO A 126 -3.38 17.89 -11.21
CA PRO A 126 -2.61 17.32 -10.11
C PRO A 126 -1.82 18.37 -9.32
N VAL A 127 -1.23 19.36 -9.99
CA VAL A 127 -0.44 20.43 -9.34
C VAL A 127 -1.32 21.26 -8.41
N VAL A 128 -2.51 21.65 -8.88
CA VAL A 128 -3.48 22.41 -8.09
C VAL A 128 -3.90 21.59 -6.86
N LEU A 129 -4.17 20.30 -7.05
CA LEU A 129 -4.55 19.41 -5.95
C LEU A 129 -3.43 19.25 -4.92
N VAL A 130 -2.18 19.04 -5.34
CA VAL A 130 -1.04 18.92 -4.42
C VAL A 130 -0.84 20.18 -3.60
N ASN A 131 -1.02 21.36 -4.19
CA ASN A 131 -0.93 22.63 -3.49
C ASN A 131 -2.12 22.85 -2.53
N SER A 132 -3.28 22.26 -2.81
CA SER A 132 -4.50 22.42 -2.00
C SER A 132 -4.60 21.41 -0.85
N LEU A 133 -4.14 20.18 -1.06
CA LEU A 133 -4.24 19.08 -0.10
C LEU A 133 -3.00 19.04 0.80
N THR A 134 -3.07 19.77 1.92
CA THR A 134 -2.02 19.74 2.93
C THR A 134 -2.11 18.49 3.82
N ALA A 135 -1.01 18.12 4.49
CA ALA A 135 -0.98 17.02 5.44
C ALA A 135 -2.04 17.12 6.55
N ARG A 136 -2.50 18.33 6.91
CA ARG A 136 -3.58 18.49 7.92
C ARG A 136 -4.92 17.95 7.43
N ARG A 137 -5.20 18.08 6.12
CA ARG A 137 -6.46 17.66 5.49
C ARG A 137 -6.50 16.18 5.14
N VAL A 138 -5.43 15.42 5.39
CA VAL A 138 -5.44 13.96 5.18
C VAL A 138 -6.49 13.28 6.03
N TYR A 139 -6.77 13.77 7.25
CA TYR A 139 -7.84 13.21 8.07
C TYR A 139 -9.24 13.44 7.47
N ASP A 140 -9.43 14.53 6.74
CA ASP A 140 -10.70 14.88 6.09
C ASP A 140 -11.09 13.87 5.00
N LEU A 141 -10.10 13.10 4.49
CA LEU A 141 -10.31 12.04 3.52
C LEU A 141 -10.94 10.79 4.11
N PHE A 142 -10.90 10.62 5.44
CA PHE A 142 -11.32 9.38 6.08
C PHE A 142 -12.56 9.60 6.93
N ASN A 143 -13.60 8.81 6.64
CA ASN A 143 -14.77 8.73 7.51
C ASN A 143 -14.34 8.28 8.92
N PRO A 144 -14.63 9.02 10.00
CA PRO A 144 -14.18 8.70 11.35
C PRO A 144 -14.64 7.33 11.86
N ASN A 145 -15.74 6.80 11.31
CA ASN A 145 -16.39 5.59 11.78
C ASN A 145 -16.14 4.37 10.88
N ALA A 146 -15.41 4.52 9.77
CA ALA A 146 -15.22 3.43 8.80
C ALA A 146 -13.82 3.42 8.17
N ASP A 147 -13.31 2.22 7.88
CA ASP A 147 -12.14 2.01 7.03
C ASP A 147 -12.57 2.20 5.56
N ASP A 148 -12.29 3.37 5.01
CA ASP A 148 -12.66 3.71 3.64
C ASP A 148 -11.53 3.32 2.67
N ARG A 149 -11.78 2.25 1.90
CA ARG A 149 -10.87 1.75 0.86
C ARG A 149 -10.57 2.81 -0.21
N ASN A 150 -11.58 3.55 -0.64
CA ASN A 150 -11.42 4.51 -1.73
C ASN A 150 -10.57 5.69 -1.28
N ALA A 151 -10.74 6.13 -0.03
CA ALA A 151 -9.93 7.18 0.56
C ALA A 151 -8.44 6.83 0.62
N VAL A 152 -8.10 5.60 1.05
CA VAL A 152 -6.70 5.19 1.12
C VAL A 152 -6.11 4.92 -0.26
N MET A 153 -6.90 4.43 -1.23
CA MET A 153 -6.49 4.31 -2.62
C MET A 153 -6.17 5.69 -3.23
N PHE A 154 -7.01 6.69 -2.98
CA PHE A 154 -6.75 8.07 -3.38
C PHE A 154 -5.47 8.61 -2.72
N LEU A 155 -5.29 8.41 -1.40
CA LEU A 155 -4.08 8.84 -0.70
C LEU A 155 -2.82 8.18 -1.27
N HIS A 156 -2.88 6.89 -1.61
CA HIS A 156 -1.78 6.18 -2.27
C HIS A 156 -1.45 6.81 -3.63
N ALA A 157 -2.44 7.03 -4.49
CA ALA A 157 -2.24 7.68 -5.78
C ALA A 157 -1.66 9.10 -5.63
N PHE A 158 -2.13 9.87 -4.65
CA PHE A 158 -1.62 11.20 -4.31
C PHE A 158 -0.14 11.15 -3.88
N CYS A 159 0.22 10.21 -3.00
CA CYS A 159 1.61 10.02 -2.57
C CYS A 159 2.51 9.59 -3.73
N CYS A 160 2.05 8.68 -4.59
CA CYS A 160 2.78 8.26 -5.79
C CYS A 160 3.05 9.45 -6.74
N TYR A 161 2.04 10.31 -6.96
CA TYR A 161 2.21 11.52 -7.75
C TYR A 161 3.24 12.46 -7.13
N ARG A 162 3.11 12.78 -5.84
CA ARG A 162 4.08 13.67 -5.17
C ARG A 162 5.51 13.13 -5.21
N ASN A 163 5.68 11.83 -5.02
CA ASN A 163 6.98 11.19 -5.10
C ASN A 163 7.57 11.26 -6.53
N SER A 164 6.75 11.15 -7.58
CA SER A 164 7.22 11.31 -8.97
C SER A 164 7.66 12.74 -9.27
N GLN A 165 7.15 13.73 -8.53
CA GLN A 165 7.59 15.13 -8.59
C GLN A 165 8.79 15.42 -7.67
N GLY A 166 9.39 14.40 -7.03
CA GLY A 166 10.49 14.58 -6.08
C GLY A 166 10.08 15.21 -4.75
N MET A 167 8.79 15.28 -4.45
CA MET A 167 8.27 15.82 -3.19
C MET A 167 8.17 14.70 -2.14
N GLY A 168 8.48 15.03 -0.88
CA GLY A 168 8.29 14.10 0.24
C GLY A 168 6.81 13.86 0.57
N CYS A 169 6.51 12.67 1.08
CA CYS A 169 5.15 12.24 1.51
C CYS A 169 5.10 11.76 2.97
N GLN A 170 6.17 12.01 3.75
CA GLN A 170 6.27 11.52 5.11
C GLN A 170 5.17 12.09 6.02
N GLU A 171 4.85 13.37 5.87
CA GLU A 171 3.85 14.03 6.70
C GLU A 171 2.46 13.43 6.47
N GLU A 172 2.05 13.28 5.22
CA GLU A 172 0.76 12.71 4.83
C GLU A 172 0.63 11.25 5.28
N ALA A 173 1.66 10.44 5.02
CA ALA A 173 1.67 9.05 5.46
C ALA A 173 1.69 8.92 7.00
N SER A 174 2.34 9.85 7.72
CA SER A 174 2.30 9.87 9.19
C SER A 174 0.89 10.10 9.74
N LYS A 175 0.01 10.79 8.99
CA LYS A 175 -1.40 10.95 9.40
C LYS A 175 -2.16 9.66 9.30
N LEU A 176 -1.93 8.86 8.26
CA LEU A 176 -2.51 7.52 8.15
C LEU A 176 -2.02 6.60 9.29
N GLN A 177 -0.73 6.66 9.64
CA GLN A 177 -0.18 5.94 10.80
C GLN A 177 -0.89 6.35 12.11
N LYS A 178 -1.01 7.65 12.36
CA LYS A 178 -1.71 8.18 13.54
C LYS A 178 -3.19 7.82 13.56
N LEU A 179 -3.85 7.81 12.40
CA LEU A 179 -5.25 7.38 12.26
C LEU A 179 -5.41 5.91 12.67
N LEU A 180 -4.55 5.02 12.14
CA LEU A 180 -4.54 3.60 12.47
C LEU A 180 -4.35 3.37 13.98
N MET A 181 -3.34 4.03 14.57
CA MET A 181 -3.07 3.93 16.01
C MET A 181 -4.26 4.42 16.85
N ARG A 182 -4.86 5.55 16.49
CA ARG A 182 -6.05 6.09 17.17
C ARG A 182 -7.24 5.13 17.11
N ARG A 183 -7.51 4.53 15.94
CA ARG A 183 -8.61 3.57 15.76
C ARG A 183 -8.39 2.28 16.54
N ALA A 184 -7.16 1.78 16.53
CA ALA A 184 -6.76 0.61 17.28
C ALA A 184 -6.56 0.87 18.78
N LYS A 185 -6.68 2.13 19.24
CA LYS A 185 -6.45 2.55 20.63
C LYS A 185 -5.07 2.12 21.16
N THR A 186 -4.06 2.14 20.30
CA THR A 186 -2.66 1.82 20.63
C THR A 186 -1.79 3.06 20.47
N GLN A 187 -0.70 3.15 21.24
CA GLN A 187 0.34 4.17 21.07
C GLN A 187 1.49 3.67 20.19
N ASP A 188 1.52 2.37 19.89
CA ASP A 188 2.56 1.71 19.12
C ASP A 188 1.96 1.20 17.81
N LEU A 189 2.54 1.64 16.68
CA LEU A 189 2.11 1.24 15.34
C LEU A 189 2.20 -0.29 15.16
N ARG A 190 3.16 -0.94 15.81
CA ARG A 190 3.29 -2.42 15.81
C ARG A 190 2.05 -3.10 16.38
N GLY A 191 1.37 -2.46 17.33
CA GLY A 191 0.15 -2.97 17.96
C GLY A 191 -1.12 -2.84 17.12
N VAL A 192 -1.05 -2.27 15.91
CA VAL A 192 -2.22 -2.12 15.04
C VAL A 192 -2.63 -3.50 14.47
N PRO A 193 -3.88 -3.95 14.71
CA PRO A 193 -4.38 -5.23 14.23
C PRO A 193 -4.53 -5.24 12.71
N ALA A 194 -4.73 -6.44 12.14
CA ALA A 194 -5.04 -6.59 10.72
C ALA A 194 -6.24 -5.74 10.29
N SER A 195 -6.01 -4.88 9.29
CA SER A 195 -7.03 -4.06 8.66
C SER A 195 -6.61 -3.70 7.25
N GLN A 196 -7.59 -3.34 6.42
CA GLN A 196 -7.32 -2.91 5.05
C GLN A 196 -6.45 -1.65 5.01
N LEU A 197 -6.67 -0.70 5.92
CA LEU A 197 -5.84 0.52 6.01
C LEU A 197 -4.38 0.20 6.35
N ARG A 198 -4.13 -0.83 7.18
CA ARG A 198 -2.76 -1.28 7.49
C ARG A 198 -2.08 -1.87 6.25
N SER A 199 -2.79 -2.70 5.49
CA SER A 199 -2.30 -3.29 4.23
C SER A 199 -2.00 -2.22 3.16
N TRP A 200 -2.79 -1.15 3.13
CA TRP A 200 -2.49 -0.01 2.25
C TRP A 200 -1.33 0.85 2.73
N LEU A 201 -1.15 1.02 4.05
CA LEU A 201 0.01 1.73 4.59
C LEU A 201 1.32 1.04 4.18
N THR A 202 1.39 -0.29 4.27
CA THR A 202 2.57 -1.05 3.85
C THR A 202 2.80 -0.96 2.34
N ARG A 203 1.73 -0.92 1.55
CA ARG A 203 1.80 -0.67 0.11
C ARG A 203 2.36 0.72 -0.20
N ILE A 204 1.90 1.76 0.49
CA ILE A 204 2.42 3.13 0.37
C ILE A 204 3.91 3.16 0.72
N TRP A 205 4.35 2.47 1.78
CA TRP A 205 5.76 2.38 2.12
C TRP A 205 6.61 1.74 1.01
N ILE A 206 6.12 0.72 0.33
CA ILE A 206 6.84 0.11 -0.79
C ILE A 206 6.96 1.07 -1.96
N ASP A 207 5.82 1.58 -2.41
CA ASP A 207 5.72 2.34 -3.65
C ASP A 207 6.30 3.77 -3.48
N VAL A 208 6.30 4.30 -2.25
CA VAL A 208 6.78 5.63 -1.91
C VAL A 208 7.74 5.57 -0.71
N PRO A 209 9.04 5.30 -0.92
CA PRO A 209 10.00 5.16 0.18
C PRO A 209 10.14 6.41 1.06
N SER A 210 9.93 7.61 0.50
CA SER A 210 9.94 8.88 1.24
C SER A 210 8.78 9.01 2.26
N SER A 211 7.80 8.11 2.22
CA SER A 211 6.68 8.06 3.16
C SER A 211 6.97 7.22 4.42
N ARG A 212 8.08 6.46 4.41
CA ARG A 212 8.42 5.52 5.48
C ARG A 212 8.77 6.28 6.77
N PRO A 213 8.37 5.78 7.95
CA PRO A 213 8.99 6.18 9.20
C PRO A 213 10.44 5.69 9.24
N ASP A 214 11.11 5.82 10.39
CA ASP A 214 12.45 5.28 10.53
C ASP A 214 12.50 3.76 10.23
N ARG A 215 13.67 3.34 9.77
CA ARG A 215 13.93 1.98 9.29
C ARG A 215 13.62 0.91 10.35
N GLN A 216 13.85 1.21 11.62
CA GLN A 216 13.61 0.28 12.72
C GLN A 216 12.11 0.11 13.01
N VAL A 217 11.34 1.20 12.94
CA VAL A 217 9.88 1.15 13.08
C VAL A 217 9.26 0.36 11.93
N VAL A 218 9.68 0.57 10.68
CA VAL A 218 9.18 -0.21 9.53
C VAL A 218 9.45 -1.69 9.72
N ALA A 219 10.69 -2.06 10.07
CA ALA A 219 11.09 -3.44 10.32
C ALA A 219 10.28 -4.08 11.45
N GLY A 220 10.13 -3.38 12.58
CA GLY A 220 9.35 -3.85 13.72
C GLY A 220 7.87 -4.05 13.39
N CYS A 221 7.28 -3.14 12.62
CA CYS A 221 5.91 -3.29 12.14
C CYS A 221 5.78 -4.50 11.21
N CYS A 222 6.66 -4.63 10.21
CA CYS A 222 6.61 -5.75 9.26
C CYS A 222 6.77 -7.10 9.96
N ALA A 223 7.74 -7.23 10.87
CA ALA A 223 7.95 -8.47 11.63
C ALA A 223 6.71 -8.85 12.45
N ARG A 224 6.11 -7.89 13.16
CA ARG A 224 4.89 -8.12 13.96
C ARG A 224 3.70 -8.46 13.08
N TRP A 225 3.48 -7.73 11.99
CA TRP A 225 2.30 -7.88 11.12
C TRP A 225 2.35 -9.13 10.25
N ILE A 226 3.54 -9.61 9.84
CA ILE A 226 3.70 -10.92 9.18
C ILE A 226 3.27 -12.05 10.14
N GLY A 227 3.59 -11.90 11.42
CA GLY A 227 3.26 -12.86 12.47
C GLY A 227 1.79 -12.86 12.90
N ASP A 228 1.00 -11.87 12.51
CA ASP A 228 -0.40 -11.71 12.94
C ASP A 228 -1.32 -12.74 12.26
N LYS A 229 -1.99 -13.56 13.09
CA LYS A 229 -2.91 -14.64 12.66
C LYS A 229 -4.10 -14.13 11.85
N GLY A 230 -4.57 -12.92 12.13
CA GLY A 230 -5.76 -12.36 11.48
C GLY A 230 -5.51 -11.84 10.06
N THR A 231 -4.26 -11.85 9.59
CA THR A 231 -3.87 -11.25 8.32
C THR A 231 -3.93 -12.26 7.17
N PRO A 232 -4.71 -12.00 6.11
CA PRO A 232 -4.68 -12.80 4.89
C PRO A 232 -3.25 -12.86 4.30
N LEU A 233 -2.93 -13.95 3.60
CA LEU A 233 -1.59 -14.12 3.02
C LEU A 233 -1.27 -13.04 1.98
N GLU A 234 -2.24 -12.62 1.17
CA GLU A 234 -2.07 -11.53 0.20
C GLU A 234 -1.62 -10.22 0.85
N ASP A 235 -2.09 -9.95 2.07
CA ASP A 235 -1.79 -8.72 2.82
C ASP A 235 -0.42 -8.76 3.52
N LYS A 236 0.17 -9.95 3.67
CA LYS A 236 1.55 -10.12 4.19
C LYS A 236 2.61 -9.82 3.13
N GLY A 237 2.26 -9.93 1.84
CA GLY A 237 3.17 -9.74 0.71
C GLY A 237 3.96 -8.43 0.77
N PRO A 238 3.31 -7.27 0.99
CA PRO A 238 4.00 -6.01 1.16
C PRO A 238 5.04 -5.99 2.30
N CYS A 239 4.68 -6.50 3.49
CA CYS A 239 5.61 -6.56 4.62
C CYS A 239 6.84 -7.42 4.29
N LEU A 240 6.62 -8.57 3.64
CA LEU A 240 7.70 -9.47 3.22
C LEU A 240 8.61 -8.81 2.18
N ALA A 241 8.06 -8.03 1.24
CA ALA A 241 8.84 -7.28 0.26
C ALA A 241 9.73 -6.23 0.93
N LEU A 242 9.22 -5.49 1.93
CA LEU A 242 10.01 -4.54 2.71
C LEU A 242 11.13 -5.25 3.48
N MET A 243 10.82 -6.35 4.17
CA MET A 243 11.82 -7.15 4.89
C MET A 243 12.90 -7.72 3.96
N ARG A 244 12.54 -8.09 2.73
CA ARG A 244 13.51 -8.57 1.73
C ARG A 244 14.43 -7.44 1.24
N GLN A 245 13.89 -6.26 0.91
CA GLN A 245 14.71 -5.10 0.54
C GLN A 245 15.73 -4.77 1.64
N GLU A 246 15.26 -4.83 2.89
CA GLU A 246 16.08 -4.61 4.08
C GLU A 246 17.19 -5.64 4.27
N LEU A 247 16.89 -6.91 4.03
CA LEU A 247 17.84 -8.01 4.01
C LEU A 247 18.93 -7.80 2.95
N GLU A 248 18.52 -7.45 1.72
CA GLU A 248 19.41 -7.22 0.58
C GLU A 248 20.36 -6.05 0.84
N LEU A 249 19.87 -4.94 1.40
CA LEU A 249 20.68 -3.78 1.74
C LEU A 249 21.74 -4.06 2.82
N ARG A 250 21.50 -5.03 3.71
CA ARG A 250 22.48 -5.41 4.75
C ARG A 250 23.49 -6.42 4.24
N GLY A 251 23.17 -7.17 3.19
CA GLY A 251 23.99 -8.27 2.71
C GLY A 251 24.06 -9.44 3.72
N ARG A 252 24.79 -10.49 3.35
CA ARG A 252 25.03 -11.65 4.22
C ARG A 252 26.43 -11.57 4.83
N PRO A 253 26.62 -12.03 6.09
CA PRO A 253 25.66 -12.75 6.95
C PRO A 253 24.77 -11.83 7.82
N ASP A 254 25.04 -10.53 7.86
CA ASP A 254 24.41 -9.61 8.82
C ASP A 254 22.91 -9.46 8.63
N GLY A 255 22.44 -9.48 7.38
CA GLY A 255 21.02 -9.48 7.05
C GLY A 255 20.30 -10.71 7.59
N ASP A 256 20.89 -11.91 7.45
CA ASP A 256 20.29 -13.16 7.93
C ASP A 256 20.16 -13.14 9.46
N ALA A 257 21.24 -12.73 10.15
CA ALA A 257 21.24 -12.57 11.60
C ALA A 257 20.20 -11.54 12.07
N TRP A 258 20.08 -10.41 11.36
CA TRP A 258 19.09 -9.38 11.65
C TRP A 258 17.65 -9.89 11.47
N LEU A 259 17.35 -10.55 10.34
CA LEU A 259 16.02 -11.08 10.05
C LEU A 259 15.61 -12.13 11.08
N LEU A 260 16.51 -13.08 11.35
CA LEU A 260 16.35 -14.07 12.42
C LEU A 260 16.05 -13.38 13.75
N SER A 261 16.78 -12.31 14.05
CA SER A 261 16.62 -11.63 15.32
C SER A 261 15.24 -11.00 15.47
N MET A 262 14.78 -10.30 14.43
CA MET A 262 13.46 -9.69 14.38
C MET A 262 12.35 -10.73 14.53
N LEU A 263 12.44 -11.87 13.83
CA LEU A 263 11.42 -12.90 13.88
C LEU A 263 11.39 -13.63 15.24
N LEU A 264 12.55 -13.97 15.79
CA LEU A 264 12.65 -14.61 17.11
C LEU A 264 12.17 -13.69 18.23
N GLU A 265 12.51 -12.40 18.18
CA GLU A 265 11.99 -11.42 19.14
C GLU A 265 10.46 -11.37 19.11
N GLN A 266 9.85 -11.43 17.91
CA GLN A 266 8.40 -11.53 17.80
C GLN A 266 7.90 -12.81 18.46
N VAL A 267 8.43 -13.99 18.09
CA VAL A 267 8.02 -15.31 18.62
C VAL A 267 8.05 -15.34 20.15
N CYS A 268 9.13 -14.83 20.75
CA CYS A 268 9.29 -14.81 22.19
C CYS A 268 8.36 -13.81 22.89
N ARG A 269 7.95 -12.74 22.21
CA ARG A 269 7.02 -11.74 22.76
C ARG A 269 5.58 -12.24 22.82
N ASP A 270 5.16 -13.12 21.91
CA ASP A 270 3.77 -13.58 21.80
C ASP A 270 3.65 -15.05 21.33
N PRO A 271 4.18 -16.02 22.09
CA PRO A 271 4.35 -17.40 21.63
C PRO A 271 3.05 -18.09 21.21
N VAL A 272 1.91 -17.67 21.77
CA VAL A 272 0.58 -18.21 21.49
C VAL A 272 -0.11 -17.47 20.33
N GLY A 273 0.27 -16.21 20.06
CA GLY A 273 -0.40 -15.33 19.10
C GLY A 273 0.11 -15.39 17.66
N HIS A 274 1.17 -16.15 17.36
CA HIS A 274 1.74 -16.15 15.99
C HIS A 274 1.06 -17.07 15.00
N SER A 275 0.97 -16.62 13.75
CA SER A 275 0.57 -17.47 12.62
C SER A 275 1.54 -18.64 12.45
N PRO A 276 1.05 -19.86 12.10
CA PRO A 276 1.91 -21.01 11.79
C PRO A 276 2.94 -20.70 10.69
N ASP A 277 2.65 -19.74 9.82
CA ASP A 277 3.54 -19.29 8.74
C ASP A 277 4.88 -18.74 9.27
N LEU A 278 4.87 -18.06 10.42
CA LEU A 278 6.09 -17.51 11.03
C LEU A 278 7.02 -18.63 11.51
N GLN A 279 6.45 -19.69 12.10
CA GLN A 279 7.19 -20.91 12.48
C GLN A 279 7.77 -21.60 11.23
N ARG A 280 7.00 -21.62 10.13
CA ARG A 280 7.42 -22.14 8.83
C ARG A 280 8.40 -21.25 8.06
N LEU A 281 8.60 -20.00 8.44
CA LEU A 281 9.61 -19.09 7.84
C LEU A 281 10.96 -19.17 8.57
N LEU A 282 10.99 -19.62 9.82
CA LEU A 282 12.23 -19.91 10.54
C LEU A 282 12.88 -21.24 10.10
N TRP A 283 12.07 -22.18 9.60
CA TRP A 283 12.51 -23.51 9.15
C TRP A 283 13.32 -23.55 7.82
N PRO A 284 13.03 -22.72 6.79
CA PRO A 284 13.72 -22.73 5.49
C PRO A 284 15.10 -22.09 5.49
N LEU A 285 15.57 -21.53 6.62
CA LEU A 285 16.89 -20.89 6.69
C LEU A 285 18.07 -21.88 6.54
N GLY A 286 17.81 -23.17 6.32
CA GLY A 286 18.75 -24.16 5.75
C GLY A 286 19.91 -24.57 6.66
N ALA A 287 20.22 -23.76 7.67
CA ALA A 287 21.12 -24.05 8.76
C ALA A 287 20.47 -23.55 10.05
N ALA A 288 20.52 -24.36 11.12
CA ALA A 288 20.16 -23.89 12.44
C ALA A 288 21.00 -22.63 12.75
N PRO A 289 20.40 -21.53 13.23
CA PRO A 289 21.14 -20.32 13.54
C PRO A 289 22.28 -20.65 14.49
N GLY A 290 23.51 -20.30 14.09
CA GLY A 290 24.70 -20.68 14.84
C GLY A 290 24.69 -20.09 16.27
N PRO A 291 25.45 -20.68 17.21
CA PRO A 291 25.51 -20.21 18.60
C PRO A 291 25.86 -18.72 18.74
N LYS A 292 26.62 -18.17 17.79
CA LYS A 292 26.99 -16.75 17.73
C LYS A 292 25.80 -15.82 17.52
N VAL A 293 24.73 -16.29 16.89
CA VAL A 293 23.48 -15.53 16.65
C VAL A 293 22.49 -15.79 17.78
N LEU A 294 22.32 -17.06 18.19
CA LEU A 294 21.37 -17.43 19.24
C LEU A 294 21.77 -16.91 20.63
N LYS A 295 23.05 -16.93 20.99
CA LYS A 295 23.49 -16.64 22.36
C LYS A 295 23.27 -15.17 22.76
N PRO A 296 23.66 -14.16 21.95
CA PRO A 296 23.33 -12.76 22.23
C PRO A 296 21.83 -12.53 22.29
N LEU A 297 21.09 -13.18 21.38
CA LEU A 297 19.66 -12.99 21.24
C LEU A 297 18.87 -13.51 22.45
N LEU A 298 19.14 -14.76 22.84
CA LEU A 298 18.55 -15.37 24.03
C LEU A 298 18.99 -14.65 25.30
N SER A 299 20.23 -14.14 25.35
CA SER A 299 20.68 -13.35 26.50
C SER A 299 19.97 -12.00 26.62
N GLY A 300 19.67 -11.33 25.50
CA GLY A 300 18.89 -10.09 25.49
C GLY A 300 17.43 -10.34 25.88
N LEU A 301 16.82 -11.40 25.35
CA LEU A 301 15.47 -11.81 25.73
C LEU A 301 15.36 -12.23 27.20
N ALA A 302 16.38 -12.88 27.75
CA ALA A 302 16.43 -13.27 29.16
C ALA A 302 16.56 -12.08 30.13
N GLN A 303 17.07 -10.94 29.65
CA GLN A 303 17.16 -9.70 30.43
C GLN A 303 15.83 -8.94 30.46
N GLU A 304 14.97 -9.11 29.46
CA GLU A 304 13.61 -8.57 29.46
C GLU A 304 12.69 -9.44 30.32
N ARG A 305 12.39 -8.98 31.55
CA ARG A 305 11.51 -9.70 32.49
C ARG A 305 10.21 -10.16 31.82
N GLY A 306 9.98 -11.49 31.84
CA GLY A 306 8.72 -12.12 31.42
C GLY A 306 8.63 -12.58 29.96
N ARG A 307 9.75 -12.64 29.21
CA ARG A 307 9.78 -13.07 27.80
C ARG A 307 10.40 -14.44 27.53
N LEU A 308 10.90 -15.13 28.55
CA LEU A 308 11.35 -16.52 28.52
C LEU A 308 10.79 -17.27 29.74
#